data_AF-A0A7C5TW39-F1
#
_entry.id   AF-A0A7C5TW39-F1
#
_cell.length_a   1.000
_cell.length_b   1.000
_cell.length_c   1.000
_cell.angle_alpha   90.00
_cell.angle_beta   90.00
_cell.angle_gamma   90.00
#
_symmetry.space_group_name_H-M   'P 1'
#
loop_
_entity.id
_entity.type
_entity.pdbx_description
1 polymer ?
#
loop_
_entity_poly.entity_id
_entity_poly.type
_entity_poly.pdbx_seq_one_letter_code
_entity_poly.pdbx_strand_id
1 'polypeptide(L)'
;MRRTVLRAVSLSVFLATALIPACKSAAPPPKRAAARRLVLVSHDGVGADLAWGWLADGVAAEPDGISSMVAKGFAARRVRMVDPTLTAVNHISLATGAEPGTTGIVCNYFHMVDRPIGEGISGFSAPIHAETLWQAARRQGKRVGVLTWPGADGTSAARRGDFGLIWPSRPLVRSAILELDPAAAGHRSALPSADGVEPLVWTVSVELGRAKPSSIPVTLTVVDGTDDGVAAYDTAAVTLPGDSAPKILDRNGWFAAST
;
A
#
# COMPACT_ATOMS: atom_id res chain seq x y z
N MET A 1 -95.57 14.28 -48.50
CA MET A 1 -94.84 14.94 -47.38
C MET A 1 -94.54 13.92 -46.29
N ARG A 2 -93.27 13.52 -46.10
CA ARG A 2 -92.71 13.15 -44.80
C ARG A 2 -91.20 13.00 -44.92
N ARG A 3 -90.53 13.57 -43.92
CA ARG A 3 -89.16 14.07 -43.93
C ARG A 3 -88.13 12.94 -43.90
N THR A 4 -87.09 13.11 -44.69
CA THR A 4 -85.80 12.42 -44.60
C THR A 4 -85.18 12.70 -43.24
N VAL A 5 -84.91 11.66 -42.45
CA VAL A 5 -84.13 11.78 -41.20
C VAL A 5 -82.81 11.06 -41.43
N LEU A 6 -81.74 11.82 -41.66
CA LEU A 6 -80.37 11.32 -41.68
C LEU A 6 -80.01 10.88 -40.27
N ARG A 7 -79.79 9.58 -40.06
CA ARG A 7 -79.20 9.05 -38.83
C ARG A 7 -77.67 9.16 -38.96
N ALA A 8 -77.07 10.11 -38.24
CA ALA A 8 -75.62 10.20 -38.10
C ALA A 8 -75.12 9.03 -37.22
N VAL A 9 -74.27 8.19 -37.79
CA VAL A 9 -73.55 7.13 -37.06
C VAL A 9 -72.29 7.76 -36.48
N SER A 10 -72.22 7.87 -35.16
CA SER A 10 -71.04 8.37 -34.47
C SER A 10 -70.06 7.22 -34.26
N LEU A 11 -68.91 7.27 -34.94
CA LEU A 11 -67.84 6.27 -34.84
C LEU A 11 -66.90 6.66 -33.70
N SER A 12 -67.08 6.06 -32.52
CA SER A 12 -66.19 6.26 -31.37
C SER A 12 -64.94 5.40 -31.51
N VAL A 13 -63.81 6.03 -31.85
CA VAL A 13 -62.48 5.40 -31.86
C VAL A 13 -61.95 5.38 -30.42
N PHE A 14 -61.94 4.19 -29.80
CA PHE A 14 -61.25 3.97 -28.52
C PHE A 14 -59.74 3.81 -28.78
N LEU A 15 -58.97 4.85 -28.48
CA LEU A 15 -57.51 4.82 -28.52
C LEU A 15 -57.00 4.05 -27.31
N ALA A 16 -56.75 2.75 -27.46
CA ALA A 16 -56.10 1.94 -26.44
C ALA A 16 -54.63 2.36 -26.32
N THR A 17 -54.32 3.22 -25.33
CA THR A 17 -52.94 3.53 -24.95
C THR A 17 -52.34 2.31 -24.26
N ALA A 18 -51.56 1.54 -25.02
CA ALA A 18 -50.70 0.50 -24.48
C ALA A 18 -49.66 1.14 -23.55
N LEU A 19 -49.86 1.02 -22.24
CA LEU A 19 -48.82 1.24 -21.23
C LEU A 19 -47.78 0.14 -21.40
N ILE A 20 -46.79 0.38 -22.26
CA ILE A 20 -45.56 -0.42 -22.30
C ILE A 20 -44.82 -0.09 -20.99
N PRO A 21 -44.61 -1.05 -20.08
CA PRO A 21 -43.74 -0.82 -18.94
C PRO A 21 -42.34 -0.60 -19.49
N ALA A 22 -41.89 0.65 -19.50
CA ALA A 22 -40.49 0.97 -19.73
C ALA A 22 -39.72 0.37 -18.57
N CYS A 23 -39.20 -0.86 -18.76
CA CYS A 23 -38.11 -1.39 -17.96
C CYS A 23 -36.93 -0.42 -18.11
N LYS A 24 -36.87 0.59 -17.25
CA LYS A 24 -35.63 1.30 -16.96
C LYS A 24 -34.72 0.26 -16.32
N SER A 25 -33.92 -0.41 -17.15
CA SER A 25 -32.75 -1.14 -16.65
C SER A 25 -31.94 -0.12 -15.86
N ALA A 26 -31.85 -0.32 -14.55
CA ALA A 26 -30.95 0.49 -13.72
C ALA A 26 -29.57 0.43 -14.38
N ALA A 27 -28.97 1.60 -14.60
CA ALA A 27 -27.59 1.64 -15.09
C ALA A 27 -26.74 0.79 -14.14
N PRO A 28 -25.85 -0.08 -14.66
CA PRO A 28 -24.96 -0.83 -13.79
C PRO A 28 -24.21 0.16 -12.89
N PRO A 29 -24.06 -0.17 -11.58
CA PRO A 29 -23.38 0.73 -10.66
C PRO A 29 -22.02 1.11 -11.26
N PRO A 30 -21.59 2.37 -11.14
CA PRO A 30 -20.31 2.81 -11.69
C PRO A 30 -19.24 1.84 -11.20
N LYS A 31 -18.51 1.22 -12.14
CA LYS A 31 -17.36 0.37 -11.81
C LYS A 31 -16.41 1.23 -10.98
N ARG A 32 -16.31 0.95 -9.68
CA ARG A 32 -15.27 1.54 -8.84
C ARG A 32 -13.94 1.31 -9.54
N ALA A 33 -13.18 2.38 -9.75
CA ALA A 33 -11.84 2.26 -10.28
C ALA A 33 -11.08 1.23 -9.43
N ALA A 34 -10.46 0.24 -10.09
CA ALA A 34 -9.71 -0.77 -9.38
C ALA A 34 -8.62 -0.09 -8.54
N ALA A 35 -8.51 -0.46 -7.26
CA ALA A 35 -7.48 0.08 -6.39
C ALA A 35 -6.10 -0.17 -7.02
N ARG A 36 -5.34 0.89 -7.29
CA ARG A 36 -4.04 0.80 -7.96
C ARG A 36 -2.94 0.25 -7.05
N ARG A 37 -3.15 0.30 -5.73
CA ARG A 37 -2.18 -0.07 -4.69
C ARG A 37 -2.91 -0.73 -3.52
N LEU A 38 -2.26 -1.70 -2.89
CA LEU A 38 -2.67 -2.31 -1.64
C LEU A 38 -1.62 -1.95 -0.57
N VAL A 39 -2.08 -1.47 0.58
CA VAL A 39 -1.24 -1.28 1.76
C VAL A 39 -1.85 -2.12 2.88
N LEU A 40 -1.04 -3.04 3.42
CA LEU A 40 -1.42 -3.86 4.56
C LEU A 40 -0.59 -3.41 5.77
N VAL A 41 -1.28 -2.96 6.82
CA VAL A 41 -0.67 -2.50 8.07
C VAL A 41 -1.11 -3.44 9.19
N SER A 42 -0.14 -4.00 9.91
CA SER A 42 -0.38 -4.81 11.10
C SER A 42 0.10 -4.05 12.33
N HIS A 43 -0.75 -3.93 13.34
CA HIS A 43 -0.38 -3.44 14.66
C HIS A 43 -0.35 -4.65 15.60
N ASP A 44 0.85 -5.10 15.95
CA ASP A 44 1.02 -6.32 16.76
C ASP A 44 0.39 -6.15 18.16
N GLY A 45 -0.25 -7.19 18.65
CA GLY A 45 -0.92 -7.20 19.95
C GLY A 45 -2.19 -6.33 20.07
N VAL A 46 -2.64 -5.67 19.00
CA VAL A 46 -3.85 -4.84 19.03
C VAL A 46 -5.10 -5.71 18.84
N GLY A 47 -5.67 -6.16 19.97
CA GLY A 47 -6.95 -6.85 19.99
C GLY A 47 -8.13 -5.93 19.62
N ALA A 48 -9.20 -6.52 19.10
CA ALA A 48 -10.37 -5.75 18.63
C ALA A 48 -11.00 -4.87 19.73
N ASP A 49 -11.14 -5.40 20.94
CA ASP A 49 -11.80 -4.66 22.04
C ASP A 49 -10.96 -3.44 22.47
N LEU A 50 -9.63 -3.57 22.43
CA LEU A 50 -8.70 -2.47 22.67
C LEU A 50 -8.79 -1.41 21.56
N ALA A 51 -8.81 -1.83 20.29
CA ALA A 51 -8.92 -0.91 19.16
C ALA A 51 -10.24 -0.12 19.17
N TRP A 52 -11.37 -0.78 19.48
CA TRP A 52 -12.66 -0.10 19.62
C TRP A 52 -12.69 0.83 20.84
N GLY A 53 -12.06 0.44 21.96
CA GLY A 53 -11.86 1.32 23.11
C GLY A 53 -11.09 2.58 22.74
N TRP A 54 -9.96 2.48 22.04
CA TRP A 54 -9.19 3.65 21.59
C TRP A 54 -9.97 4.60 20.70
N LEU A 55 -10.87 4.09 19.86
CA LEU A 55 -11.74 4.93 19.04
C LEU A 55 -12.81 5.63 19.88
N ALA A 56 -13.43 4.91 20.82
CA ALA A 56 -14.47 5.46 21.70
C ALA A 56 -13.91 6.51 22.67
N ASP A 57 -12.71 6.28 23.21
CA ASP A 57 -12.06 7.11 24.21
C ASP A 57 -11.29 8.30 23.60
N GLY A 58 -11.25 8.41 22.27
CA GLY A 58 -10.58 9.50 21.56
C GLY A 58 -9.09 9.30 21.29
N VAL A 59 -8.48 8.21 21.77
CA VAL A 59 -7.03 7.91 21.61
C VAL A 59 -6.63 7.76 20.14
N ALA A 60 -7.49 7.17 19.31
CA ALA A 60 -7.25 6.96 17.88
C ALA A 60 -8.25 7.73 16.99
N ALA A 61 -8.71 8.90 17.46
CA ALA A 61 -9.79 9.67 16.84
C ALA A 61 -9.36 10.65 15.74
N GLU A 62 -8.05 10.74 15.44
CA GLU A 62 -7.53 11.65 14.42
C GLU A 62 -8.28 11.50 13.07
N PRO A 63 -8.71 12.61 12.44
CA PRO A 63 -9.61 12.59 11.28
C PRO A 63 -8.97 11.98 10.03
N ASP A 64 -7.65 11.88 10.00
CA ASP A 64 -6.86 11.27 8.93
C ASP A 64 -6.28 9.90 9.32
N GLY A 65 -6.60 9.40 10.52
CA GLY A 65 -6.13 8.12 11.07
C GLY A 65 -7.12 6.97 10.96
N ILE A 66 -7.03 6.03 11.92
CA ILE A 66 -7.87 4.82 11.99
C ILE A 66 -9.36 5.18 12.06
N SER A 67 -9.73 6.25 12.76
CA SER A 67 -11.11 6.74 12.83
C SER A 67 -11.71 7.01 11.45
N SER A 68 -10.96 7.66 10.55
CA SER A 68 -11.36 7.89 9.16
C SER A 68 -11.58 6.59 8.39
N MET A 69 -10.68 5.62 8.58
CA MET A 69 -10.76 4.31 7.93
C MET A 69 -12.01 3.54 8.35
N VAL A 70 -12.39 3.63 9.63
CA VAL A 70 -13.63 3.04 10.14
C VAL A 70 -14.87 3.76 9.59
N ALA A 71 -14.88 5.09 9.63
CA ALA A 71 -16.05 5.88 9.22
C ALA A 71 -16.33 5.85 7.71
N LYS A 72 -15.28 5.81 6.89
CA LYS A 72 -15.38 5.87 5.42
C LYS A 72 -15.17 4.52 4.73
N GLY A 73 -14.70 3.51 5.47
CA GLY A 73 -14.33 2.21 4.95
C GLY A 73 -15.24 1.09 5.44
N PHE A 74 -14.68 -0.12 5.47
CA PHE A 74 -15.31 -1.29 6.05
C PHE A 74 -14.53 -1.69 7.30
N ALA A 75 -15.21 -1.78 8.44
CA ALA A 75 -14.63 -2.20 9.70
C ALA A 75 -15.33 -3.47 10.20
N ALA A 76 -14.58 -4.56 10.32
CA ALA A 76 -15.08 -5.76 10.98
C ALA A 76 -15.07 -5.54 12.50
N ARG A 77 -16.09 -6.04 13.20
CA ARG A 77 -16.13 -6.01 14.67
C ARG A 77 -14.91 -6.70 15.29
N ARG A 78 -14.46 -7.80 14.69
CA ARG A 78 -13.29 -8.58 15.09
C ARG A 78 -12.79 -9.42 13.92
N VAL A 79 -11.48 -9.61 13.82
CA VAL A 79 -10.84 -10.63 12.98
C VAL A 79 -10.54 -11.83 13.88
N ARG A 80 -10.96 -13.04 13.46
CA ARG A 80 -10.63 -14.28 14.17
C ARG A 80 -9.26 -14.76 13.72
N MET A 81 -8.34 -14.83 14.67
CA MET A 81 -6.97 -15.30 14.48
C MET A 81 -6.92 -16.83 14.42
N VAL A 82 -5.88 -17.37 13.80
CA VAL A 82 -5.59 -18.81 13.83
C VAL A 82 -5.02 -19.22 15.20
N ASP A 83 -5.12 -20.50 15.52
CA ASP A 83 -4.60 -21.07 16.76
C ASP A 83 -3.22 -21.71 16.55
N PRO A 84 -2.19 -21.39 17.36
CA PRO A 84 -2.19 -20.47 18.49
C PRO A 84 -2.12 -18.99 18.09
N THR A 85 -2.69 -18.12 18.94
CA THR A 85 -2.70 -16.65 18.75
C THR A 85 -1.35 -15.99 19.05
N LEU A 86 -0.29 -16.48 18.41
CA LEU A 86 1.08 -16.00 18.52
C LEU A 86 1.46 -15.15 17.30
N THR A 87 2.38 -14.19 17.49
CA THR A 87 2.79 -13.20 16.49
C THR A 87 3.26 -13.85 15.19
N ALA A 88 4.27 -14.71 15.22
CA ALA A 88 4.83 -15.33 14.02
C ALA A 88 3.78 -16.18 13.29
N VAL A 89 3.03 -16.98 14.06
CA VAL A 89 1.97 -17.86 13.55
C VAL A 89 0.93 -17.07 12.76
N ASN A 90 0.40 -15.99 13.35
CA ASN A 90 -0.67 -15.22 12.73
C ASN A 90 -0.17 -14.31 11.61
N HIS A 91 1.01 -13.70 11.71
CA HIS A 91 1.54 -12.88 10.62
C HIS A 91 1.87 -13.71 9.38
N ILE A 92 2.34 -14.95 9.54
CA ILE A 92 2.57 -15.85 8.42
C ILE A 92 1.26 -16.38 7.86
N SER A 93 0.27 -16.67 8.71
CA SER A 93 -1.06 -17.08 8.24
C SER A 93 -1.76 -15.94 7.48
N LEU A 94 -1.66 -14.69 7.95
CA LEU A 94 -2.13 -13.51 7.22
C LEU A 94 -1.39 -13.31 5.89
N ALA A 95 -0.09 -13.57 5.86
CA ALA A 95 0.71 -13.45 4.65
C ALA A 95 0.44 -14.55 3.63
N THR A 96 -0.03 -15.73 4.03
CA THR A 96 -0.17 -16.90 3.13
C THR A 96 -1.62 -17.30 2.88
N GLY A 97 -2.54 -16.88 3.74
CA GLY A 97 -3.92 -17.38 3.78
C GLY A 97 -4.04 -18.83 4.25
N ALA A 98 -2.97 -19.41 4.81
CA ALA A 98 -2.90 -20.82 5.18
C ALA A 98 -2.80 -21.01 6.71
N GLU A 99 -3.32 -22.13 7.20
CA GLU A 99 -3.28 -22.51 8.63
C GLU A 99 -1.85 -22.88 9.09
N PRO A 100 -1.55 -22.81 10.40
CA PRO A 100 -0.21 -23.11 10.95
C PRO A 100 0.35 -24.48 10.54
N GLY A 101 -0.51 -25.50 10.44
CA GLY A 101 -0.11 -26.83 9.96
C GLY A 101 0.33 -26.87 8.50
N THR A 102 -0.15 -25.94 7.67
CA THR A 102 0.25 -25.80 6.26
C THR A 102 1.44 -24.86 6.12
N THR A 103 1.51 -23.78 6.90
CA THR A 103 2.63 -22.84 6.84
C THR A 103 3.91 -23.39 7.47
N GLY A 104 3.77 -24.35 8.40
CA GLY A 104 4.87 -24.89 9.20
C GLY A 104 5.24 -24.02 10.41
N ILE A 105 4.58 -22.88 10.60
CA ILE A 105 4.90 -21.93 11.68
C ILE A 105 3.87 -22.07 12.80
N VAL A 106 4.25 -22.79 13.85
CA VAL A 106 3.35 -23.18 14.95
C VAL A 106 3.60 -22.43 16.26
N CYS A 107 4.71 -21.71 16.39
CA CYS A 107 5.05 -20.91 17.56
C CYS A 107 6.01 -19.77 17.19
N ASN A 108 6.17 -18.79 18.07
CA ASN A 108 7.23 -17.78 17.96
C ASN A 108 8.63 -18.40 18.10
N TYR A 109 8.75 -19.49 18.85
CA TYR A 109 9.97 -20.29 18.97
C TYR A 109 9.61 -21.76 19.18
N PHE A 110 10.19 -22.66 18.39
CA PHE A 110 9.87 -24.10 18.45
C PHE A 110 11.05 -24.97 18.01
N HIS A 111 10.94 -26.28 18.18
CA HIS A 111 11.92 -27.26 17.73
C HIS A 111 11.48 -27.88 16.41
N MET A 112 12.43 -28.04 15.49
CA MET A 112 12.20 -28.80 14.27
C MET A 112 12.40 -30.29 14.56
N VAL A 113 11.60 -31.15 13.92
CA VAL A 113 11.62 -32.61 14.14
C VAL A 113 12.99 -33.23 13.78
N ASP A 114 13.71 -32.61 12.86
CA ASP A 114 15.03 -33.04 12.36
C ASP A 114 16.21 -32.38 13.10
N ARG A 115 15.97 -31.69 14.22
CA ARG A 115 17.01 -31.00 15.01
C ARG A 115 17.09 -31.52 16.44
N PRO A 116 18.28 -31.45 17.07
CA PRO A 116 18.43 -31.78 18.49
C PRO A 116 17.47 -30.98 19.36
N ILE A 117 16.97 -31.58 20.45
CA ILE A 117 16.01 -30.93 21.37
C ILE A 117 16.56 -29.68 22.06
N GLY A 118 17.89 -29.50 22.09
CA GLY A 118 18.53 -28.28 22.58
C GLY A 118 18.55 -27.13 21.57
N GLU A 119 18.22 -27.40 20.31
CA GLU A 119 18.25 -26.44 19.22
C GLU A 119 16.83 -26.04 18.82
N GLY A 120 16.46 -24.80 19.10
CA GLY A 120 15.19 -24.24 18.63
C GLY A 120 15.38 -23.24 17.50
N ILE A 121 14.28 -22.90 16.85
CA ILE A 121 14.23 -21.94 15.76
C ILE A 121 13.18 -20.88 16.06
N SER A 122 13.49 -19.64 15.68
CA SER A 122 12.54 -18.54 15.67
C SER A 122 11.51 -18.75 14.56
N GLY A 123 10.22 -18.79 14.91
CA GLY A 123 9.13 -18.92 13.93
C GLY A 123 9.00 -17.74 12.98
N PHE A 124 9.59 -16.61 13.32
CA PHE A 124 9.67 -15.45 12.43
C PHE A 124 10.68 -15.64 11.29
N SER A 125 11.67 -16.51 11.49
CA SER A 125 12.76 -16.80 10.54
C SER A 125 12.71 -18.23 9.98
N ALA A 126 11.88 -19.10 10.56
CA ALA A 126 11.73 -20.48 10.12
C ALA A 126 11.23 -20.58 8.67
N PRO A 127 11.49 -21.71 7.98
CA PRO A 127 10.97 -21.97 6.65
C PRO A 127 9.45 -21.86 6.60
N ILE A 128 8.93 -21.20 5.57
CA ILE A 128 7.49 -21.06 5.33
C ILE A 128 7.13 -22.03 4.20
N HIS A 129 6.20 -22.94 4.45
CA HIS A 129 5.83 -24.01 3.50
C HIS A 129 4.65 -23.65 2.58
N ALA A 130 4.20 -22.39 2.60
CA ALA A 130 3.12 -21.88 1.76
C ALA A 130 3.56 -20.63 0.99
N GLU A 131 2.94 -20.36 -0.17
CA GLU A 131 3.19 -19.14 -0.94
C GLU A 131 2.71 -17.91 -0.15
N THR A 132 3.59 -16.93 0.01
CA THR A 132 3.26 -15.65 0.66
C THR A 132 2.67 -14.64 -0.31
N LEU A 133 1.98 -13.63 0.22
CA LEU A 133 1.31 -12.59 -0.55
C LEU A 133 2.30 -11.80 -1.40
N TRP A 134 3.51 -11.54 -0.89
CA TRP A 134 4.56 -10.88 -1.67
C TRP A 134 5.11 -11.76 -2.78
N GLN A 135 5.24 -13.08 -2.56
CA GLN A 135 5.59 -14.01 -3.65
C GLN A 135 4.50 -14.04 -4.73
N ALA A 136 3.24 -14.21 -4.33
CA ALA A 136 2.10 -14.27 -5.24
C ALA A 136 1.94 -12.97 -6.05
N ALA A 137 2.12 -11.81 -5.42
CA ALA A 137 2.05 -10.51 -6.08
C ALA A 137 3.22 -10.30 -7.06
N ARG A 138 4.45 -10.63 -6.67
CA ARG A 138 5.63 -10.53 -7.55
C ARG A 138 5.54 -11.48 -8.74
N ARG A 139 5.04 -12.71 -8.54
CA ARG A 139 4.76 -13.67 -9.62
C ARG A 139 3.78 -13.12 -10.66
N GLN A 140 2.90 -12.19 -10.26
CA GLN A 140 1.94 -11.50 -11.12
C GLN A 140 2.47 -10.15 -11.65
N GLY A 141 3.78 -9.92 -11.58
CA GLY A 141 4.43 -8.70 -12.10
C GLY A 141 4.13 -7.45 -11.29
N LYS A 142 3.67 -7.56 -10.04
CA LYS A 142 3.48 -6.41 -9.15
C LYS A 142 4.80 -6.08 -8.45
N ARG A 143 5.09 -4.78 -8.34
CA ARG A 143 6.15 -4.27 -7.48
C ARG A 143 5.67 -4.30 -6.03
N VAL A 144 6.41 -4.93 -5.14
CA VAL A 144 6.02 -5.17 -3.73
C VAL A 144 7.04 -4.53 -2.78
N GLY A 145 6.53 -3.73 -1.85
CA GLY A 145 7.28 -3.28 -0.68
C GLY A 145 6.96 -4.14 0.53
N VAL A 146 7.96 -4.57 1.29
CA VAL A 146 7.76 -5.24 2.58
C VAL A 146 8.54 -4.49 3.66
N LEU A 147 7.85 -4.04 4.70
CA LEU A 147 8.45 -3.29 5.80
C LEU A 147 8.31 -4.10 7.09
N THR A 148 9.39 -4.76 7.49
CA THR A 148 9.52 -5.46 8.77
C THR A 148 8.47 -6.55 9.04
N TRP A 149 7.88 -7.15 8.00
CA TRP A 149 6.88 -8.21 8.16
C TRP A 149 7.55 -9.53 8.58
N PRO A 150 7.02 -10.28 9.58
CA PRO A 150 7.53 -11.60 9.95
C PRO A 150 7.65 -12.55 8.75
N GLY A 151 8.79 -13.22 8.60
CA GLY A 151 9.06 -14.09 7.44
C GLY A 151 9.73 -13.40 6.24
N ALA A 152 9.82 -12.07 6.23
CA ALA A 152 10.53 -11.30 5.21
C ALA A 152 11.91 -10.83 5.71
N ASP A 153 12.85 -11.77 5.85
CA ASP A 153 14.17 -11.54 6.44
C ASP A 153 15.32 -11.31 5.44
N GLY A 154 15.01 -11.25 4.15
CA GLY A 154 16.01 -10.99 3.10
C GLY A 154 16.91 -12.16 2.74
N THR A 155 16.84 -13.29 3.45
CA THR A 155 17.76 -14.43 3.25
C THR A 155 17.58 -15.14 1.90
N SER A 156 16.45 -14.92 1.22
CA SER A 156 16.20 -15.43 -0.13
C SER A 156 15.26 -14.52 -0.92
N ALA A 157 15.14 -14.75 -2.22
CA ALA A 157 14.17 -14.02 -3.07
C ALA A 157 12.72 -14.25 -2.63
N ALA A 158 12.42 -15.39 -2.03
CA ALA A 158 11.10 -15.71 -1.46
C ALA A 158 10.83 -14.95 -0.15
N ARG A 159 11.87 -14.47 0.53
CA ARG A 159 11.80 -13.85 1.86
C ARG A 159 12.04 -12.33 1.82
N ARG A 160 11.68 -11.68 0.71
CA ARG A 160 11.75 -10.21 0.56
C ARG A 160 10.76 -9.67 -0.47
N GLY A 161 10.43 -8.39 -0.31
CA GLY A 161 9.87 -7.56 -1.38
C GLY A 161 10.93 -7.09 -2.37
N ASP A 162 10.52 -6.28 -3.34
CA ASP A 162 11.43 -5.58 -4.26
C ASP A 162 12.07 -4.37 -3.59
N PHE A 163 11.45 -3.84 -2.52
CA PHE A 163 12.00 -2.79 -1.67
C PHE A 163 11.46 -2.90 -0.23
N GLY A 164 12.04 -2.13 0.68
CA GLY A 164 11.59 -2.00 2.07
C GLY A 164 12.64 -2.41 3.09
N LEU A 165 12.20 -2.80 4.29
CA LEU A 165 13.05 -3.14 5.42
C LEU A 165 12.84 -4.60 5.79
N ILE A 166 13.93 -5.33 5.98
CA ILE A 166 13.88 -6.74 6.38
C ILE A 166 13.61 -6.88 7.88
N TRP A 167 13.01 -7.99 8.29
CA TRP A 167 12.90 -8.38 9.70
C TRP A 167 13.74 -9.63 9.96
N PRO A 168 14.53 -9.73 11.04
CA PRO A 168 14.80 -8.69 12.02
C PRO A 168 15.91 -7.77 11.49
N SER A 169 15.64 -6.48 11.38
CA SER A 169 16.70 -5.48 11.13
C SER A 169 16.91 -4.65 12.39
N ARG A 170 18.17 -4.50 12.81
CA ARG A 170 18.54 -3.42 13.73
C ARG A 170 18.97 -2.22 12.89
N PRO A 171 18.20 -1.12 12.89
CA PRO A 171 18.59 0.04 12.10
C PRO A 171 19.92 0.60 12.63
N LEU A 172 20.80 1.02 11.71
CA LEU A 172 22.09 1.62 12.06
C LEU A 172 21.92 2.93 12.82
N VAL A 173 20.91 3.71 12.42
CA VAL A 173 20.54 5.01 12.99
C VAL A 173 19.03 5.15 13.08
N ARG A 174 18.55 6.10 13.88
CA ARG A 174 17.11 6.40 13.96
C ARG A 174 16.62 7.01 12.64
N SER A 175 15.36 6.75 12.29
CA SER A 175 14.70 7.46 11.20
C SER A 175 14.56 8.94 11.53
N ALA A 176 14.68 9.79 10.51
CA ALA A 176 14.45 11.23 10.61
C ALA A 176 13.55 11.69 9.45
N ILE A 177 12.74 12.71 9.72
CA ILE A 177 12.06 13.48 8.69
C ILE A 177 12.90 14.72 8.47
N LEU A 178 13.24 15.00 7.21
CA LEU A 178 14.00 16.17 6.82
C LEU A 178 13.09 17.10 6.03
N GLU A 179 12.89 18.31 6.56
CA GLU A 179 12.24 19.39 5.84
C GLU A 179 13.31 20.14 5.05
N LEU A 180 13.19 20.14 3.72
CA LEU A 180 14.15 20.78 2.83
C LEU A 180 13.67 22.17 2.48
N ASP A 181 14.39 23.20 2.95
CA ASP A 181 14.09 24.59 2.64
C ASP A 181 14.45 24.90 1.17
N PRO A 182 13.47 25.31 0.32
CA PRO A 182 13.74 25.75 -1.05
C PRO A 182 14.78 26.85 -1.16
N ALA A 183 14.88 27.76 -0.18
CA ALA A 183 15.86 28.85 -0.21
C ALA A 183 17.31 28.37 -0.03
N ALA A 184 17.51 27.17 0.52
CA ALA A 184 18.83 26.54 0.70
C ALA A 184 19.23 25.63 -0.48
N ALA A 185 18.37 25.50 -1.51
CA ALA A 185 18.63 24.66 -2.66
C ALA A 185 19.66 25.29 -3.60
N GLY A 186 20.49 24.45 -4.22
CA GLY A 186 21.19 24.82 -5.45
C GLY A 186 20.29 24.59 -6.67
N HIS A 187 20.65 25.18 -7.81
CA HIS A 187 19.85 25.10 -9.05
C HIS A 187 20.52 24.28 -10.18
N ARG A 188 21.74 23.78 -9.93
CA ARG A 188 22.48 23.00 -10.93
C ARG A 188 22.02 21.55 -10.91
N SER A 189 21.29 21.15 -11.94
CA SER A 189 20.75 19.81 -12.12
C SER A 189 21.23 19.17 -13.42
N ALA A 190 21.39 17.84 -13.42
CA ALA A 190 21.54 17.05 -14.64
C ALA A 190 20.18 16.68 -15.27
N LEU A 191 19.09 16.80 -14.51
CA LEU A 191 17.73 16.63 -15.00
C LEU A 191 17.21 17.95 -15.60
N PRO A 192 16.66 17.92 -16.82
CA PRO A 192 16.05 19.09 -17.42
C PRO A 192 14.74 19.44 -16.71
N SER A 193 14.42 20.73 -16.73
CA SER A 193 13.09 21.25 -16.40
C SER A 193 12.31 21.43 -17.69
N ALA A 194 11.06 20.98 -17.72
CA ALA A 194 10.21 21.04 -18.91
C ALA A 194 9.76 22.48 -19.21
N ASP A 195 9.29 23.20 -18.19
CA ASP A 195 8.69 24.53 -18.34
C ASP A 195 9.62 25.67 -17.90
N GLY A 196 10.93 25.40 -17.81
CA GLY A 196 11.94 26.41 -17.49
C GLY A 196 11.96 26.85 -16.02
N VAL A 197 11.20 26.19 -15.15
CA VAL A 197 11.30 26.35 -13.69
C VAL A 197 12.69 25.90 -13.23
N GLU A 198 13.39 26.72 -12.45
CA GLU A 198 14.72 26.35 -11.95
C GLU A 198 14.64 25.10 -11.06
N PRO A 199 15.48 24.07 -11.31
CA PRO A 199 15.57 22.91 -10.42
C PRO A 199 15.90 23.31 -8.98
N LEU A 200 15.44 22.52 -8.01
CA LEU A 200 15.91 22.60 -6.63
C LEU A 200 16.73 21.36 -6.30
N VAL A 201 17.94 21.56 -5.80
CA VAL A 201 18.91 20.51 -5.53
C VAL A 201 19.47 20.66 -4.13
N TRP A 202 19.31 19.64 -3.30
CA TRP A 202 19.91 19.55 -1.98
C TRP A 202 20.90 18.40 -1.93
N THR A 203 21.97 18.54 -1.16
CA THR A 203 22.84 17.42 -0.79
C THR A 203 22.78 17.24 0.71
N VAL A 204 22.27 16.10 1.13
CA VAL A 204 22.06 15.75 2.53
C VAL A 204 23.06 14.67 2.92
N SER A 205 23.78 14.87 4.03
CA SER A 205 24.61 13.81 4.60
C SER A 205 23.75 12.88 5.46
N VAL A 206 23.62 11.62 5.07
CA VAL A 206 22.98 10.58 5.89
C VAL A 206 24.05 9.97 6.78
N GLU A 207 24.03 10.35 8.06
CA GLU A 207 24.95 9.81 9.06
C GLU A 207 24.59 8.35 9.40
N LEU A 208 25.58 7.45 9.37
CA LEU A 208 25.44 6.00 9.58
C LEU A 208 26.06 5.54 10.91
N GLY A 209 26.37 6.48 11.80
CA GLY A 209 26.96 6.20 13.11
C GLY A 209 28.33 5.55 13.00
N ARG A 210 28.46 4.30 13.51
CA ARG A 210 29.74 3.56 13.55
C ARG A 210 30.02 2.74 12.29
N ALA A 211 29.13 2.77 11.29
CA ALA A 211 29.35 2.07 10.03
C ALA A 211 30.52 2.68 9.23
N LYS A 212 30.98 1.95 8.21
CA LYS A 212 31.96 2.44 7.23
C LYS A 212 31.33 2.36 5.84
N PRO A 213 31.18 3.48 5.11
CA PRO A 213 31.49 4.86 5.53
C PRO A 213 30.59 5.33 6.69
N SER A 214 31.05 6.32 7.47
CA SER A 214 30.30 6.86 8.61
C SER A 214 29.15 7.77 8.19
N SER A 215 29.15 8.23 6.94
CA SER A 215 28.06 8.95 6.32
C SER A 215 28.02 8.71 4.82
N ILE A 216 26.85 8.92 4.21
CA ILE A 216 26.66 8.86 2.76
C ILE A 216 25.99 10.17 2.33
N PRO A 217 26.62 10.98 1.46
CA PRO A 217 25.94 12.13 0.87
C PRO A 217 24.90 11.66 -0.14
N VAL A 218 23.69 12.16 -0.03
CA VAL A 218 22.56 11.88 -0.90
C VAL A 218 22.13 13.19 -1.54
N THR A 219 22.20 13.27 -2.87
CA THR A 219 21.71 14.42 -3.61
C THR A 219 20.27 14.18 -4.00
N LEU A 220 19.39 15.09 -3.57
CA LEU A 220 17.97 15.11 -3.92
C LEU A 220 17.74 16.26 -4.89
N THR A 221 17.11 15.93 -6.01
CA THR A 221 16.77 16.90 -7.06
C THR A 221 15.27 16.86 -7.28
N VAL A 222 14.63 18.03 -7.30
CA VAL A 222 13.25 18.17 -7.75
C VAL A 222 13.22 19.14 -8.92
N VAL A 223 12.44 18.78 -9.94
CA VAL A 223 12.25 19.55 -11.16
C VAL A 223 10.78 19.60 -11.51
N ASP A 224 10.45 20.57 -12.34
CA ASP A 224 9.24 20.51 -13.16
C ASP A 224 9.51 19.57 -14.33
N GLY A 225 8.98 18.35 -14.26
CA GLY A 225 9.24 17.30 -15.23
C GLY A 225 8.18 17.17 -16.31
N THR A 226 7.07 17.90 -16.21
CA THR A 226 5.94 17.81 -17.15
C THR A 226 5.81 19.12 -17.93
N ASP A 227 5.71 19.03 -19.25
CA ASP A 227 5.43 20.17 -20.13
C ASP A 227 3.91 20.38 -20.19
N ASP A 228 3.34 21.08 -19.22
CA ASP A 228 1.91 21.40 -19.16
C ASP A 228 1.60 22.89 -18.94
N GLY A 229 2.63 23.73 -18.87
CA GLY A 229 2.55 25.16 -18.64
C GLY A 229 2.24 25.53 -17.19
N VAL A 230 2.24 24.57 -16.26
CA VAL A 230 1.98 24.78 -14.83
C VAL A 230 3.26 24.55 -14.06
N ALA A 231 3.90 25.64 -13.62
CA ALA A 231 5.11 25.59 -12.81
C ALA A 231 4.91 24.76 -11.53
N ALA A 232 5.39 23.50 -11.54
CA ALA A 232 5.17 22.56 -10.46
C ALA A 232 6.34 21.58 -10.31
N TYR A 233 6.87 21.45 -9.08
CA TYR A 233 7.85 20.40 -8.78
C TYR A 233 7.18 19.04 -8.66
N ASP A 234 6.96 18.38 -9.78
CA ASP A 234 6.23 17.12 -9.87
C ASP A 234 7.13 15.87 -9.99
N THR A 235 8.41 16.09 -10.25
CA THR A 235 9.40 15.05 -10.51
C THR A 235 10.54 15.17 -9.52
N ALA A 236 10.78 14.10 -8.77
CA ALA A 236 11.88 14.00 -7.82
C ALA A 236 12.89 12.94 -8.27
N ALA A 237 14.15 13.13 -7.93
CA ALA A 237 15.21 12.19 -8.21
C ALA A 237 16.24 12.16 -7.09
N VAL A 238 16.93 11.03 -7.00
CA VAL A 238 18.04 10.83 -6.08
C VAL A 238 19.30 10.46 -6.84
N THR A 239 20.43 11.00 -6.40
CA THR A 239 21.76 10.60 -6.86
C THR A 239 22.60 10.21 -5.65
N LEU A 240 23.09 8.97 -5.64
CA LEU A 240 23.99 8.46 -4.61
C LEU A 240 25.45 8.52 -5.08
N PRO A 241 26.43 8.43 -4.16
CA PRO A 241 27.84 8.40 -4.54
C PRO A 241 28.13 7.20 -5.44
N GLY A 242 28.72 7.46 -6.60
CA GLY A 242 29.04 6.43 -7.61
C GLY A 242 27.92 6.15 -8.61
N ASP A 243 26.74 6.76 -8.48
CA ASP A 243 25.70 6.69 -9.51
C ASP A 243 26.16 7.41 -10.78
N SER A 244 25.96 6.79 -11.94
CA SER A 244 26.28 7.38 -13.25
C SER A 244 25.24 8.38 -13.73
N ALA A 245 24.03 8.34 -13.18
CA ALA A 245 22.92 9.23 -13.50
C ALA A 245 21.91 9.30 -12.34
N PRO A 246 21.11 10.39 -12.22
CA PRO A 246 20.03 10.47 -11.25
C PRO A 246 18.97 9.39 -11.47
N LYS A 247 18.46 8.82 -10.37
CA LYS A 247 17.35 7.87 -10.37
C LYS A 247 16.05 8.62 -10.07
N ILE A 248 15.14 8.66 -11.05
CA ILE A 248 13.81 9.25 -10.87
C ILE A 248 13.03 8.45 -9.82
N LEU A 249 12.40 9.16 -8.90
CA LEU A 249 11.55 8.63 -7.86
C LEU A 249 10.09 8.77 -8.27
N ASP A 250 9.33 7.68 -8.14
CA ASP A 250 7.87 7.77 -8.16
C ASP A 250 7.40 8.73 -7.05
N ARG A 251 6.26 9.40 -7.23
CA ARG A 251 5.60 10.12 -6.12
C ARG A 251 5.33 9.14 -4.97
N ASN A 252 5.96 9.37 -3.81
CA ASN A 252 6.02 8.48 -2.64
C ASN A 252 6.89 7.20 -2.85
N GLY A 253 7.86 7.29 -3.76
CA GLY A 253 8.78 6.23 -4.11
C GLY A 253 9.81 5.96 -3.00
N TRP A 254 10.39 4.77 -3.06
CA TRP A 254 11.45 4.32 -2.17
C TRP A 254 12.72 4.08 -2.99
N PHE A 255 13.87 4.41 -2.39
CA PHE A 255 15.18 4.06 -2.92
C PHE A 255 16.04 3.45 -1.79
N ALA A 256 16.96 2.58 -2.16
CA ALA A 256 17.98 2.08 -1.23
C ALA A 256 19.22 2.97 -1.37
N ALA A 257 19.72 3.49 -0.24
CA ALA A 257 20.95 4.28 -0.20
C ALA A 257 22.22 3.41 -0.20
N SER A 258 22.08 2.12 0.12
CA SER A 258 23.14 1.11 0.04
C SER A 258 22.49 -0.28 -0.12
N THR A 259 23.23 -1.21 -0.73
CA THR A 259 22.86 -2.63 -0.83
C THR A 259 23.72 -3.47 0.10
#